data_AF-A0AAU2I1A0-F1
#
_entry.id   AF-A0AAU2I1A0-F1
#
_cell.length_a   1.000
_cell.length_b   1.000
_cell.length_c   1.000
_cell.angle_alpha   90.00
_cell.angle_beta   90.00
_cell.angle_gamma   90.00
#
_symmetry.space_group_name_H-M   'P 1'
#
loop_
_entity.id
_entity.type
_entity.pdbx_description
1 polymer ?
#
loop_
_entity_poly.entity_id
_entity_poly.type
_entity_poly.pdbx_seq_one_letter_code
_entity_poly.pdbx_strand_id
1 'polypeptide(L)'
;MTSTEAAATALQDHAVLWSMGEIRATDVVTAACDALVAGLDSPALRVLAACTRAEADYDVPDLLPPALDELGLTSHPAGSVAGQEAAARALAARMLAGELTPRELAFRIHHRFGHDLPLVERLANLDDDYDVLEYGDRTQAQVDAEVTTEALRLAQHPRVPTEPTGLPT
;
A
#
# COMPACT_ATOMS: atom_id res chain seq x y z
N MET A 1 16.29 8.22 -7.25
CA MET A 1 15.71 7.90 -5.94
C MET A 1 16.84 7.53 -5.02
N THR A 2 16.98 8.24 -3.91
CA THR A 2 17.99 7.90 -2.88
C THR A 2 17.55 6.66 -2.09
N SER A 3 18.47 6.03 -1.37
CA SER A 3 18.15 4.88 -0.50
C SER A 3 17.09 5.23 0.55
N THR A 4 17.12 6.46 1.07
CA THR A 4 16.17 6.95 2.08
C THR A 4 14.79 7.24 1.48
N GLU A 5 14.68 7.80 0.28
CA GLU A 5 13.39 7.99 -0.40
C GLU A 5 12.68 6.66 -0.68
N ALA A 6 13.45 5.64 -1.08
CA ALA A 6 12.94 4.30 -1.32
C ALA A 6 12.40 3.66 -0.03
N ALA A 7 13.16 3.77 1.07
CA ALA A 7 12.76 3.24 2.36
C ALA A 7 11.58 3.98 2.98
N ALA A 8 11.49 5.30 2.81
CA ALA A 8 10.32 6.11 3.19
C ALA A 8 9.06 5.62 2.47
N THR A 9 9.17 5.39 1.15
CA THR A 9 8.08 4.83 0.35
C THR A 9 7.68 3.43 0.81
N ALA A 10 8.66 2.56 1.07
CA ALA A 10 8.39 1.21 1.54
C ALA A 10 7.69 1.21 2.91
N LEU A 11 8.12 2.05 3.85
CA LEU A 11 7.46 2.20 5.15
C LEU A 11 6.02 2.72 5.02
N GLN A 12 5.80 3.73 4.16
CA GLN A 12 4.48 4.25 3.84
C GLN A 12 3.57 3.17 3.25
N ASP A 13 4.08 2.34 2.33
CA ASP A 13 3.32 1.26 1.70
C ASP A 13 2.98 0.16 2.72
N HIS A 14 3.90 -0.21 3.62
CA HIS A 14 3.61 -1.15 4.70
C HIS A 14 2.56 -0.62 5.67
N ALA A 15 2.62 0.67 6.02
CA ALA A 15 1.64 1.30 6.90
C ALA A 15 0.21 1.21 6.33
N VAL A 16 0.03 1.50 5.04
CA VAL A 16 -1.30 1.44 4.39
C VAL A 16 -1.78 0.02 4.16
N LEU A 17 -0.88 -0.91 3.84
CA LEU A 17 -1.24 -2.32 3.71
C LEU A 17 -1.64 -2.91 5.06
N TRP A 18 -0.95 -2.55 6.14
CA TRP A 18 -1.26 -2.99 7.48
C TRP A 18 -2.59 -2.42 8.00
N SER A 19 -2.86 -1.13 7.79
CA SER A 19 -4.13 -0.52 8.21
C SER A 19 -5.34 -1.12 7.48
N MET A 20 -5.10 -1.70 6.29
CA MET A 20 -6.08 -2.47 5.54
C MET A 20 -6.03 -3.96 5.87
N GLY A 21 -5.14 -4.46 6.72
CA GLY A 21 -5.05 -5.89 7.06
C GLY A 21 -4.54 -6.78 5.91
N GLU A 22 -3.84 -6.23 4.92
CA GLU A 22 -3.17 -6.97 3.84
C GLU A 22 -1.86 -7.62 4.32
N ILE A 23 -1.25 -7.07 5.37
CA ILE A 23 -0.01 -7.57 5.98
C ILE A 23 -0.13 -7.56 7.51
N ARG A 24 0.81 -8.22 8.19
CA ARG A 24 0.83 -8.29 9.65
C ARG A 24 1.55 -7.10 10.26
N ALA A 25 1.27 -6.81 11.53
CA ALA A 25 1.97 -5.78 12.29
C ALA A 25 3.49 -6.00 12.31
N THR A 26 3.94 -7.26 12.32
CA THR A 26 5.36 -7.64 12.23
C THR A 26 6.05 -7.18 10.95
N ASP A 27 5.30 -7.08 9.86
CA ASP A 27 5.84 -6.66 8.57
C ASP A 27 6.10 -5.13 8.60
N VAL A 28 5.28 -4.37 9.34
CA VAL A 28 5.51 -2.94 9.61
C VAL A 28 6.77 -2.74 10.46
N VAL A 29 6.95 -3.54 11.51
CA VAL A 29 8.17 -3.48 12.35
C VAL A 29 9.42 -3.77 11.52
N THR A 30 9.35 -4.76 10.63
CA THR A 30 10.46 -5.09 9.72
C THR A 30 10.77 -3.92 8.78
N ALA A 31 9.75 -3.31 8.19
CA ALA A 31 9.94 -2.11 7.35
C ALA A 31 10.54 -0.92 8.13
N ALA A 32 10.20 -0.76 9.42
CA ALA A 32 10.80 0.25 10.29
C ALA A 32 12.29 -0.01 10.53
N CYS A 33 12.68 -1.27 10.77
CA CYS A 33 14.09 -1.68 10.85
C CYS A 33 14.84 -1.38 9.54
N ASP A 34 14.26 -1.73 8.40
CA ASP A 34 14.86 -1.48 7.09
C ASP A 34 15.01 0.03 6.82
N ALA A 35 14.04 0.84 7.25
CA ALA A 35 14.13 2.30 7.17
C ALA A 35 15.29 2.87 8.00
N LEU A 36 15.52 2.35 9.21
CA LEU A 36 16.68 2.71 10.04
C LEU A 36 18.00 2.33 9.35
N VAL A 37 18.09 1.13 8.79
CA VAL A 37 19.29 0.67 8.05
C VAL A 37 19.55 1.53 6.81
N ALA A 38 18.51 1.99 6.13
CA ALA A 38 18.61 2.87 4.97
C ALA A 38 18.97 4.32 5.34
N GLY A 39 18.98 4.68 6.62
CA GLY A 39 19.40 5.98 7.13
C GLY A 39 18.27 6.95 7.47
N LEU A 40 17.00 6.52 7.48
CA LEU A 40 15.95 7.28 8.16
C LEU A 40 16.17 7.15 9.66
N ASP A 41 16.01 8.23 10.41
CA ASP A 41 16.09 8.17 11.87
C ASP A 41 15.17 9.21 12.49
N SER A 42 14.28 8.74 13.37
CA SER A 42 13.51 9.56 14.28
C SER A 42 13.31 8.79 15.59
N PRO A 43 13.07 9.49 16.73
CA PRO A 43 12.78 8.83 18.00
C PRO A 43 11.62 7.83 17.91
N ALA A 44 10.50 8.19 17.30
CA ALA A 44 9.35 7.30 17.18
C ALA A 44 9.62 6.12 16.23
N LEU A 45 10.38 6.33 15.13
CA LEU A 45 10.80 5.24 14.24
C LEU A 45 11.65 4.20 14.98
N ARG A 46 12.57 4.63 15.85
CA ARG A 46 13.39 3.73 16.67
C ARG A 46 12.55 2.93 17.66
N VAL A 47 11.52 3.54 18.26
CA VAL A 47 10.60 2.83 19.16
C VAL A 47 9.78 1.80 18.38
N LEU A 48 9.25 2.16 17.21
CA LEU A 48 8.51 1.25 16.34
C LEU A 48 9.37 0.05 15.91
N ALA A 49 10.62 0.29 15.50
CA ALA A 49 11.55 -0.76 15.09
C ALA A 49 12.00 -1.66 16.26
N ALA A 50 11.94 -1.17 17.50
CA ALA A 50 12.26 -1.94 18.69
C ALA A 50 11.10 -2.85 19.16
N CYS A 51 9.89 -2.67 18.62
CA CYS A 51 8.71 -3.46 18.97
C CYS A 51 8.95 -4.94 18.67
N THR A 52 8.69 -5.82 19.63
CA THR A 52 8.90 -7.25 19.42
C THR A 52 7.73 -7.88 18.66
N ARG A 53 7.96 -9.07 18.10
CA ARG A 53 6.90 -9.86 17.45
C ARG A 53 5.71 -10.17 18.37
N ALA A 54 5.94 -10.28 19.68
CA ALA A 54 4.89 -10.57 20.66
C ALA A 54 4.04 -9.34 20.98
N GLU A 55 4.61 -8.14 20.84
CA GLU A 55 3.98 -6.85 21.13
C GLU A 55 3.31 -6.24 19.89
N ALA A 56 3.79 -6.59 18.70
CA ALA A 56 3.44 -5.93 17.45
C ALA A 56 1.93 -5.76 17.21
N ASP A 57 1.12 -6.79 17.47
CA ASP A 57 -0.33 -6.71 17.26
C ASP A 57 -1.03 -5.70 18.18
N TYR A 58 -0.45 -5.39 19.34
CA TYR A 58 -0.99 -4.44 20.32
C TYR A 58 -0.37 -3.04 20.17
N ASP A 59 0.93 -2.96 19.96
CA ASP A 59 1.67 -1.70 20.06
C ASP A 59 1.78 -0.96 18.71
N VAL A 60 1.79 -1.65 17.56
CA VAL A 60 1.90 -1.00 16.25
C VAL A 60 0.79 0.05 16.00
N PRO A 61 -0.49 -0.17 16.39
CA PRO A 61 -1.52 0.86 16.29
C PRO A 61 -1.16 2.20 16.94
N ASP A 62 -0.44 2.17 18.06
CA ASP A 62 -0.06 3.38 18.82
C ASP A 62 1.31 3.92 18.40
N LEU A 63 2.23 3.03 17.99
CA LEU A 63 3.60 3.39 17.62
C LEU A 63 3.74 3.88 16.17
N LEU A 64 2.91 3.40 15.25
CA LEU A 64 3.02 3.73 13.84
C LEU A 64 2.68 5.20 13.53
N PRO A 65 1.56 5.78 14.00
CA PRO A 65 1.21 7.17 13.69
C PRO A 65 2.30 8.21 14.03
N PRO A 66 2.90 8.23 15.23
CA PRO A 66 3.95 9.20 15.54
C PRO A 66 5.24 8.97 14.71
N ALA A 67 5.56 7.72 14.36
CA ALA A 67 6.70 7.43 13.50
C ALA A 67 6.51 7.98 12.08
N LEU A 68 5.28 7.88 11.53
CA LEU A 68 4.97 8.48 10.23
C LEU A 68 5.02 10.02 10.30
N ASP A 69 4.44 10.61 11.34
CA ASP A 69 4.39 12.07 11.51
C ASP A 69 5.79 12.70 11.59
N GLU A 70 6.69 12.14 12.41
CA GLU A 70 8.07 12.63 12.55
C GLU A 70 8.87 12.55 11.24
N LEU A 71 8.54 11.60 10.37
CA LEU A 71 9.17 11.42 9.06
C LEU A 71 8.49 12.24 7.94
N GLY A 72 7.40 12.96 8.25
CA GLY A 72 6.58 13.68 7.27
C GLY A 72 5.79 12.75 6.34
N LEU A 73 5.53 11.51 6.76
CA LEU A 73 4.75 10.51 6.05
C LEU A 73 3.26 10.63 6.42
N THR A 74 2.39 10.18 5.52
CA THR A 74 0.94 10.32 5.68
C THR A 74 0.36 9.15 6.47
N SER A 75 -0.24 9.44 7.63
CA SER A 75 -1.10 8.49 8.33
C SER A 75 -2.53 8.59 7.82
N HIS A 76 -3.04 7.52 7.22
CA HIS A 76 -4.42 7.46 6.74
C HIS A 76 -5.33 6.90 7.83
N PRO A 77 -6.45 7.57 8.17
CA PRO A 77 -7.46 6.98 9.04
C PRO A 77 -7.97 5.66 8.48
N ALA A 78 -8.23 4.70 9.36
CA ALA A 78 -8.79 3.40 8.99
C ALA A 78 -10.09 3.58 8.20
N GLY A 79 -10.19 2.91 7.03
CA GLY A 79 -11.35 2.98 6.15
C GLY A 79 -11.50 4.27 5.34
N SER A 80 -10.56 5.22 5.42
CA SER A 80 -10.60 6.43 4.59
C SER A 80 -10.37 6.10 3.11
N VAL A 81 -11.07 6.81 2.20
CA VAL A 81 -10.90 6.64 0.74
C VAL A 81 -9.45 6.86 0.33
N ALA A 82 -8.78 7.88 0.88
CA ALA A 82 -7.36 8.13 0.60
C ALA A 82 -6.47 6.94 1.01
N GLY A 83 -6.75 6.30 2.15
CA GLY A 83 -6.03 5.09 2.58
C GLY A 83 -6.30 3.89 1.68
N GLN A 84 -7.55 3.72 1.23
CA GLN A 84 -7.92 2.68 0.26
C GLN A 84 -7.19 2.86 -1.08
N GLU A 85 -7.17 4.08 -1.61
CA GLU A 85 -6.44 4.41 -2.83
C GLU A 85 -4.92 4.21 -2.67
N ALA A 86 -4.35 4.59 -1.52
CA ALA A 86 -2.95 4.35 -1.22
C ALA A 86 -2.61 2.85 -1.14
N ALA A 87 -3.47 2.05 -0.49
CA ALA A 87 -3.31 0.59 -0.43
C ALA A 87 -3.42 -0.06 -1.82
N ALA A 88 -4.33 0.40 -2.67
CA ALA A 88 -4.41 -0.06 -4.05
C ALA A 88 -3.12 0.21 -4.84
N ARG A 89 -2.52 1.40 -4.68
CA ARG A 89 -1.23 1.73 -5.29
C ARG A 89 -0.10 0.86 -4.73
N ALA A 90 -0.09 0.59 -3.42
CA ALA A 90 0.90 -0.29 -2.80
C ALA A 90 0.78 -1.73 -3.33
N LEU A 91 -0.43 -2.27 -3.49
CA LEU A 91 -0.64 -3.59 -4.11
C LEU A 91 -0.17 -3.64 -5.56
N ALA A 92 -0.46 -2.58 -6.35
CA ALA A 92 0.04 -2.46 -7.71
C ALA A 92 1.58 -2.44 -7.75
N ALA A 93 2.23 -1.70 -6.84
CA ALA A 93 3.69 -1.67 -6.73
C ALA A 93 4.28 -3.06 -6.41
N ARG A 94 3.65 -3.82 -5.50
CA ARG A 94 4.06 -5.20 -5.18
C ARG A 94 3.93 -6.14 -6.38
N MET A 95 2.85 -6.02 -7.16
CA MET A 95 2.72 -6.78 -8.41
C MET A 95 3.82 -6.42 -9.42
N LEU A 96 4.12 -5.13 -9.60
CA LEU A 96 5.19 -4.67 -10.48
C LEU A 96 6.59 -5.09 -10.01
N ALA A 97 6.77 -5.28 -8.70
CA ALA A 97 7.97 -5.86 -8.11
C ALA A 97 8.05 -7.39 -8.25
N GLY A 98 7.01 -8.04 -8.79
CA GLY A 98 6.94 -9.49 -8.97
C GLY A 98 6.51 -10.27 -7.73
N GLU A 99 6.00 -9.60 -6.70
CA GLU A 99 5.52 -10.25 -5.47
C GLU A 99 4.09 -10.80 -5.61
N LEU A 100 3.31 -10.25 -6.55
CA LEU A 100 1.96 -10.67 -6.86
C LEU A 100 1.83 -10.95 -8.36
N THR A 101 1.01 -11.93 -8.72
CA THR A 101 0.61 -12.12 -10.11
C THR A 101 -0.46 -11.09 -10.50
N PRO A 102 -0.69 -10.84 -11.81
CA PRO A 102 -1.79 -9.97 -12.24
C PRO A 102 -3.16 -10.43 -11.72
N ARG A 103 -3.45 -11.73 -11.80
CA ARG A 103 -4.69 -12.29 -11.23
C ARG A 103 -4.82 -12.05 -9.73
N GLU A 104 -3.74 -12.23 -8.97
CA GLU A 104 -3.76 -11.99 -7.52
C GLU A 104 -4.01 -10.51 -7.18
N LEU A 105 -3.45 -9.58 -7.96
CA LEU A 105 -3.75 -8.16 -7.80
C LEU A 105 -5.23 -7.87 -8.04
N ALA A 106 -5.78 -8.31 -9.19
CA ALA A 106 -7.17 -8.08 -9.55
C ALA A 106 -8.12 -8.64 -8.48
N PHE A 107 -7.89 -9.89 -8.06
CA PHE A 107 -8.66 -10.56 -7.02
C PHE A 107 -8.66 -9.81 -5.69
N ARG A 108 -7.48 -9.40 -5.19
CA ARG A 108 -7.40 -8.68 -3.91
C ARG A 108 -8.10 -7.33 -3.97
N ILE A 109 -7.94 -6.60 -5.08
CA ILE A 109 -8.60 -5.32 -5.30
C ILE A 109 -10.11 -5.52 -5.30
N HIS A 110 -10.62 -6.48 -6.08
CA HIS A 110 -12.05 -6.76 -6.18
C HIS A 110 -12.63 -7.21 -4.84
N HIS A 111 -12.01 -8.21 -4.19
CA HIS A 111 -12.46 -8.71 -2.89
C HIS A 111 -12.50 -7.62 -1.83
N ARG A 112 -11.57 -6.65 -1.89
CA ARG A 112 -11.47 -5.59 -0.90
C ARG A 112 -12.42 -4.43 -1.13
N PHE A 113 -12.49 -3.94 -2.37
CA PHE A 113 -13.13 -2.67 -2.71
C PHE A 113 -14.41 -2.85 -3.51
N GLY A 114 -14.71 -4.08 -3.95
CA GLY A 114 -15.76 -4.32 -4.92
C GLY A 114 -15.56 -3.47 -6.18
N HIS A 115 -16.65 -2.93 -6.69
CA HIS A 115 -16.66 -1.91 -7.75
C HIS A 115 -16.83 -0.49 -7.20
N ASP A 116 -16.79 -0.32 -5.87
CA ASP A 116 -17.19 0.94 -5.22
C ASP A 116 -16.06 1.98 -5.15
N LEU A 117 -14.81 1.59 -5.45
CA LEU A 117 -13.66 2.50 -5.49
C LEU A 117 -13.33 2.87 -6.94
N PRO A 118 -13.69 4.08 -7.42
CA PRO A 118 -13.58 4.44 -8.84
C PRO A 118 -12.14 4.36 -9.38
N LEU A 119 -11.15 4.60 -8.51
CA LEU A 119 -9.74 4.53 -8.91
C LEU A 119 -9.35 3.14 -9.45
N VAL A 120 -9.98 2.08 -8.95
CA VAL A 120 -9.61 0.68 -9.23
C VAL A 120 -10.75 -0.17 -9.80
N GLU A 121 -11.88 0.45 -10.15
CA GLU A 121 -13.03 -0.24 -10.76
C GLU A 121 -12.62 -1.08 -11.97
N ARG A 122 -11.67 -0.59 -12.79
CA ARG A 122 -11.15 -1.37 -13.93
C ARG A 122 -10.48 -2.68 -13.51
N LEU A 123 -9.72 -2.68 -12.41
CA LEU A 123 -9.10 -3.89 -11.89
C LEU A 123 -10.13 -4.87 -11.31
N ALA A 124 -11.20 -4.36 -10.70
CA ALA A 124 -12.32 -5.20 -10.25
C ALA A 124 -13.02 -5.87 -11.44
N ASN A 125 -13.32 -5.13 -12.50
CA ASN A 125 -13.90 -5.70 -13.72
C ASN A 125 -12.97 -6.74 -14.39
N LEU A 126 -11.65 -6.54 -14.33
CA LEU A 126 -10.67 -7.51 -14.84
C LEU A 126 -10.61 -8.79 -14.00
N ASP A 127 -10.96 -8.73 -12.71
CA ASP A 127 -11.15 -9.93 -11.89
C ASP A 127 -12.33 -10.77 -12.39
N ASP A 128 -13.48 -10.13 -12.66
CA ASP A 128 -14.64 -10.81 -13.26
C ASP A 128 -14.29 -11.44 -14.62
N ASP A 129 -13.48 -10.75 -15.44
CA ASP A 129 -13.02 -11.27 -16.73
C ASP A 129 -12.22 -12.58 -16.57
N TYR A 130 -11.45 -12.75 -15.49
CA TYR A 130 -10.74 -14.00 -15.22
C TYR A 130 -11.66 -15.19 -14.93
N ASP A 131 -12.86 -14.93 -14.40
CA ASP A 131 -13.83 -15.97 -14.03
C ASP A 131 -14.66 -16.44 -15.23
N VAL A 132 -14.72 -15.66 -16.31
CA VAL A 132 -15.46 -15.99 -17.53
C VAL A 132 -14.57 -16.37 -18.72
N LEU A 133 -13.26 -16.54 -18.53
CA LEU A 133 -12.31 -16.88 -19.61
C LEU A 133 -12.73 -18.11 -20.42
N GLU A 134 -13.33 -19.12 -19.78
CA GLU A 134 -13.77 -20.35 -20.45
C GLU A 134 -14.96 -20.13 -21.41
N TYR A 135 -15.68 -19.02 -21.25
CA TYR A 135 -16.88 -18.67 -22.00
C TYR A 135 -16.71 -17.42 -22.88
N GLY A 136 -15.57 -16.73 -22.76
CA GLY A 136 -15.29 -15.46 -23.43
C GLY A 136 -14.30 -15.56 -24.58
N ASP A 137 -14.19 -14.47 -25.34
CA ASP A 137 -13.24 -14.35 -26.45
C ASP A 137 -11.83 -13.92 -26.00
N ARG A 138 -11.64 -13.69 -24.69
CA ARG A 138 -10.39 -13.20 -24.11
C ARG A 138 -9.55 -14.34 -23.59
N THR A 139 -8.24 -14.20 -23.78
CA THR A 139 -7.23 -15.10 -23.22
C THR A 139 -6.71 -14.55 -21.90
N GLN A 140 -6.21 -15.45 -21.04
CA GLN A 140 -5.55 -15.06 -19.79
C GLN A 140 -4.44 -14.01 -20.01
N ALA A 141 -3.61 -14.19 -21.04
CA ALA A 141 -2.52 -13.26 -21.36
C ALA A 141 -3.01 -11.84 -21.72
N GLN A 142 -4.19 -11.70 -22.32
CA GLN A 142 -4.77 -10.39 -22.61
C GLN A 142 -5.24 -9.71 -21.33
N VAL A 143 -5.88 -10.45 -20.41
CA VAL A 143 -6.32 -9.92 -19.12
C VAL A 143 -5.11 -9.55 -18.25
N ASP A 144 -4.08 -10.41 -18.20
CA ASP A 144 -2.82 -10.15 -17.50
C ASP A 144 -2.15 -8.84 -17.98
N ALA A 145 -2.12 -8.62 -19.30
CA ALA A 145 -1.55 -7.41 -19.90
C ALA A 145 -2.32 -6.14 -19.54
N GLU A 146 -3.65 -6.22 -19.46
CA GLU A 146 -4.49 -5.09 -19.05
C GLU A 146 -4.37 -4.79 -17.55
N VAL A 147 -4.31 -5.81 -16.71
CA VAL A 147 -4.01 -5.63 -15.28
C VAL A 147 -2.63 -4.97 -15.11
N THR A 148 -1.64 -5.39 -15.89
CA THR A 148 -0.30 -4.78 -15.88
C THR A 148 -0.36 -3.30 -16.27
N THR A 149 -1.16 -2.97 -17.28
CA THR A 149 -1.36 -1.58 -17.72
C THR A 149 -2.01 -0.73 -16.62
N GLU A 150 -3.02 -1.26 -15.94
CA GLU A 150 -3.67 -0.56 -14.82
C GLU A 150 -2.75 -0.40 -13.62
N ALA A 151 -1.94 -1.41 -13.28
CA ALA A 151 -0.96 -1.31 -12.21
C ALA A 151 0.09 -0.22 -12.48
N LEU A 152 0.57 -0.13 -13.73
CA LEU A 152 1.47 0.94 -14.17
C LEU A 152 0.80 2.31 -14.05
N ARG A 153 -0.47 2.45 -14.44
CA ARG A 153 -1.25 3.69 -14.28
C ARG A 153 -1.34 4.11 -12.81
N LEU A 154 -1.57 3.17 -11.90
CA LEU A 154 -1.64 3.41 -10.46
C LEU A 154 -0.28 3.83 -9.88
N ALA A 155 0.82 3.23 -10.34
CA ALA A 155 2.17 3.55 -9.89
C ALA A 155 2.69 4.91 -10.40
N GLN A 156 2.22 5.37 -11.56
CA GLN A 156 2.67 6.65 -12.17
C GLN A 156 2.01 7.90 -11.56
N HIS A 157 0.91 7.76 -10.82
CA HIS A 157 0.22 8.91 -10.24
C HIS A 157 0.89 9.35 -8.92
N PRO A 158 1.27 10.64 -8.78
CA PRO A 158 1.88 11.14 -7.55
C PRO A 158 0.95 10.88 -6.36
N ARG A 159 1.50 10.33 -5.28
CA ARG A 159 0.86 10.35 -3.96
C ARG A 159 0.75 11.84 -3.57
N VAL A 160 -0.43 12.43 -3.73
CA VAL A 160 -0.62 13.87 -3.48
C VAL A 160 -0.26 14.14 -2.01
N PRO A 161 0.72 15.01 -1.72
CA PRO A 161 0.95 15.46 -0.36
C PRO A 161 -0.24 16.31 0.08
N THR A 162 -0.88 15.96 1.20
CA THR A 162 -1.79 16.89 1.88
C THR A 162 -1.00 18.11 2.35
N GLU A 163 -1.31 19.28 1.79
CA GLU A 163 -0.79 20.57 2.23
C GLU A 163 -1.08 20.79 3.74
N PRO A 164 -0.15 21.37 4.51
CA PRO A 164 -0.45 21.80 5.87
C PRO A 164 -1.39 22.99 5.81
N THR A 165 -2.64 22.79 6.24
CA THR A 165 -3.62 23.86 6.40
C THR A 165 -3.09 24.88 7.42
N GLY A 166 -2.55 26.00 6.92
CA GLY A 166 -2.13 27.12 7.74
C GLY A 166 -3.27 27.64 8.60
N LEU A 167 -3.05 27.73 9.90
CA LEU A 167 -3.94 28.40 10.84
C LEU A 167 -3.91 29.92 10.60
N PRO A 168 -5.06 30.61 10.57
CA PRO A 168 -5.08 32.06 10.60
C PRO A 168 -4.81 32.58 12.03
N THR A 169 -3.99 33.63 12.10
CA THR A 169 -3.74 34.51 13.27
C THR A 169 -4.98 35.18 13.82
#